data_AF-A0A2E6H7N9-F1
#
_entry.id   AF-A0A2E6H7N9-F1
#
_cell.length_a   1.000
_cell.length_b   1.000
_cell.length_c   1.000
_cell.angle_alpha   90.00
_cell.angle_beta   90.00
_cell.angle_gamma   90.00
#
_symmetry.space_group_name_H-M   'P 1'
#
loop_
_entity.id
_entity.type
_entity.pdbx_description
1 polymer ?
#
loop_
_entity_poly.entity_id
_entity_poly.type
_entity_poly.pdbx_seq_one_letter_code
_entity_poly.pdbx_strand_id
1 'polypeptide(L)'
;MKIMMTLSLFLWSICAHSSNCSLNFEAGMDSYEYAVDSFEKAQAHWQDAVNESESGNPNRDTLCQHISLAKMDYQSSIDSFKVGFVAFDRAVSACEGQNRQSSMNNRQVCQNNKKVVESRLENAETNYERICRNKSENLFLEGLVELIQLR
;
A
#
# COMPACT_ATOMS: atom_id res chain seq x y z
N MET A 1 11.97 2.22 -9.57
CA MET A 1 11.29 3.44 -10.07
C MET A 1 10.39 3.93 -8.94
N LYS A 2 10.60 5.13 -8.35
CA LYS A 2 9.74 5.60 -7.24
C LYS A 2 8.33 5.79 -7.78
N ILE A 3 7.41 4.88 -7.45
CA ILE A 3 5.97 5.11 -7.66
C ILE A 3 5.60 6.21 -6.68
N MET A 4 5.79 7.46 -7.09
CA MET A 4 5.17 8.58 -6.42
C MET A 4 3.67 8.33 -6.54
N MET A 5 3.03 7.89 -5.45
CA MET A 5 1.60 8.10 -5.26
C MET A 5 1.41 9.61 -5.11
N THR A 6 1.55 10.35 -6.22
CA THR A 6 1.46 11.80 -6.24
C THR A 6 0.01 12.15 -6.00
N LEU A 7 -0.28 12.52 -4.76
CA LEU A 7 -1.59 12.98 -4.34
C LEU A 7 -1.69 14.46 -4.72
N SER A 8 -2.48 14.77 -5.74
CA SER A 8 -2.98 16.13 -5.94
C SER A 8 -4.06 16.39 -4.88
N LEU A 9 -3.65 16.58 -3.62
CA LEU A 9 -4.55 17.01 -2.55
C LEU A 9 -5.00 18.44 -2.85
N PHE A 10 -6.26 18.58 -3.23
CA PHE A 10 -6.93 19.87 -3.21
C PHE A 10 -7.37 20.17 -1.77
N LEU A 11 -6.44 20.67 -0.96
CA LEU A 11 -6.72 21.29 0.34
C LEU A 11 -7.33 22.68 0.09
N TRP A 12 -8.61 22.74 -0.27
CA TRP A 12 -9.33 24.02 -0.34
C TRP A 12 -10.23 24.16 0.89
N SER A 13 -9.92 25.20 1.65
CA SER A 13 -10.63 25.80 2.80
C SER A 13 -11.86 25.04 3.30
N ILE A 14 -11.70 24.36 4.43
CA ILE A 14 -12.78 23.75 5.21
C ILE A 14 -13.62 24.88 5.81
N CYS A 15 -14.56 25.43 5.03
CA CYS A 15 -15.64 26.24 5.60
C CYS A 15 -16.61 25.28 6.29
N ALA A 16 -16.51 25.22 7.62
CA ALA A 16 -17.36 24.48 8.53
C ALA A 16 -18.85 24.71 8.23
N HIS A 17 -19.57 23.67 7.78
CA HIS A 17 -21.05 23.67 7.75
C HIS A 17 -21.70 22.35 8.20
N SER A 18 -20.94 21.26 8.43
CA SER A 18 -21.42 20.13 9.25
C SER A 18 -20.25 19.44 9.95
N SER A 19 -20.34 19.24 11.28
CA SER A 19 -19.32 18.54 12.06
C SER A 19 -19.06 17.13 11.51
N ASN A 20 -20.11 16.47 11.01
CA ASN A 20 -20.01 15.14 10.41
C ASN A 20 -19.24 15.12 9.09
N CYS A 21 -19.30 16.18 8.26
CA CYS A 21 -18.49 16.27 7.05
C CYS A 21 -17.00 16.30 7.41
N SER A 22 -16.60 17.22 8.28
CA SER A 22 -15.20 17.37 8.71
C SER A 22 -14.67 16.12 9.39
N LEU A 23 -15.41 15.54 10.34
CA LEU A 23 -14.97 14.34 11.08
C LEU A 23 -14.72 13.13 10.16
N ASN A 24 -15.62 12.87 9.20
CA ASN A 24 -15.43 11.75 8.28
C ASN A 24 -14.32 12.03 7.25
N PHE A 25 -14.13 13.29 6.85
CA PHE A 25 -13.06 13.66 5.95
C PHE A 25 -11.69 13.51 6.63
N GLU A 26 -11.55 14.02 7.86
CA GLU A 26 -10.32 13.89 8.68
C GLU A 26 -9.99 12.41 8.94
N ALA A 27 -10.97 11.60 9.35
CA ALA A 27 -10.76 10.16 9.52
C ALA A 27 -10.32 9.46 8.21
N GLY A 28 -10.80 9.94 7.06
CA GLY A 28 -10.36 9.47 5.75
C GLY A 28 -8.91 9.84 5.44
N MET A 29 -8.51 11.06 5.78
CA MET A 29 -7.13 11.55 5.64
C MET A 29 -6.17 10.78 6.54
N ASP A 30 -6.49 10.61 7.82
CA ASP A 30 -5.66 9.85 8.77
C ASP A 30 -5.43 8.41 8.29
N SER A 31 -6.50 7.76 7.82
CA SER A 31 -6.43 6.40 7.28
C SER A 31 -5.59 6.33 5.99
N TYR A 32 -5.68 7.36 5.14
CA TYR A 32 -4.88 7.47 3.94
C TYR A 32 -3.39 7.62 4.26
N GLU A 33 -3.04 8.49 5.21
CA GLU A 33 -1.64 8.72 5.62
C GLU A 33 -1.03 7.45 6.20
N TYR A 34 -1.76 6.75 7.08
CA TYR A 34 -1.32 5.47 7.60
C TYR A 34 -1.17 4.40 6.50
N ALA A 35 -2.06 4.40 5.50
CA ALA A 35 -1.96 3.50 4.36
C ALA A 35 -0.70 3.74 3.53
N VAL A 36 -0.32 5.01 3.32
CA VAL A 36 0.91 5.39 2.61
C VAL A 36 2.15 5.02 3.41
N ASP A 37 2.21 5.33 4.71
CA ASP A 37 3.33 4.95 5.58
C ASP A 37 3.57 3.43 5.59
N SER A 38 2.48 2.65 5.71
CA SER A 38 2.55 1.18 5.62
C SER A 38 3.05 0.72 4.25
N PHE A 39 2.60 1.36 3.16
CA PHE A 39 3.07 1.03 1.82
C PHE A 39 4.56 1.32 1.64
N GLU A 40 5.06 2.44 2.15
CA GLU A 40 6.48 2.80 2.07
C GLU A 40 7.36 1.84 2.86
N LYS A 41 6.93 1.41 4.05
CA LYS A 41 7.59 0.34 4.83
C LYS A 41 7.63 -0.97 4.06
N ALA A 42 6.51 -1.36 3.47
CA ALA A 42 6.43 -2.56 2.65
C ALA A 42 7.42 -2.51 1.47
N GLN A 43 7.52 -1.36 0.79
CA GLN A 43 8.49 -1.15 -0.29
C GLN A 43 9.93 -1.19 0.20
N ALA A 44 10.23 -0.65 1.38
CA ALA A 44 11.57 -0.73 1.96
C ALA A 44 11.96 -2.18 2.22
N HIS A 45 11.09 -2.96 2.89
CA HIS A 45 11.33 -4.39 3.12
C HIS A 45 11.43 -5.19 1.82
N TRP A 46 10.63 -4.86 0.82
CA TRP A 46 10.74 -5.47 -0.51
C TRP A 46 12.11 -5.17 -1.13
N GLN A 47 12.58 -3.93 -1.07
CA GLN A 47 13.88 -3.56 -1.60
C GLN A 47 15.03 -4.21 -0.83
N ASP A 48 14.90 -4.40 0.48
CA ASP A 48 15.88 -5.17 1.27
C ASP A 48 15.95 -6.63 0.81
N ALA A 49 14.79 -7.26 0.53
CA ALA A 49 14.76 -8.60 -0.07
C ALA A 49 15.45 -8.63 -1.44
N VAL A 50 15.25 -7.59 -2.27
CA VAL A 50 15.93 -7.48 -3.58
C VAL A 50 17.44 -7.37 -3.39
N ASN A 51 17.90 -6.51 -2.48
CA ASN A 51 19.32 -6.35 -2.21
C ASN A 51 19.96 -7.65 -1.71
N GLU A 52 19.26 -8.41 -0.86
CA GLU A 52 19.70 -9.73 -0.39
C GLU A 52 19.75 -10.74 -1.54
N SER A 53 18.77 -10.73 -2.45
CA SER A 53 18.75 -11.61 -3.64
C SER A 53 19.89 -11.35 -4.61
N GLU A 54 20.35 -10.10 -4.70
CA GLU A 54 21.46 -9.67 -5.56
C GLU A 54 22.82 -9.88 -4.89
N SER A 55 22.87 -10.29 -3.62
CA SER A 55 24.12 -10.58 -2.94
C SER A 55 24.81 -11.80 -3.57
N GLY A 56 26.14 -11.88 -3.47
CA GLY A 56 26.89 -13.02 -4.01
C GLY A 56 26.61 -14.36 -3.31
N ASN A 57 25.92 -14.35 -2.17
CA ASN A 57 25.50 -15.54 -1.44
C ASN A 57 24.18 -15.27 -0.68
N PRO A 58 23.02 -15.25 -1.37
CA PRO A 58 21.74 -14.90 -0.77
C PRO A 58 21.35 -15.85 0.36
N ASN A 59 21.06 -15.29 1.53
CA ASN A 59 20.55 -16.01 2.68
C ASN A 59 19.03 -16.12 2.59
N ARG A 60 18.54 -17.36 2.44
CA ARG A 60 17.11 -17.64 2.33
C ARG A 60 16.30 -17.16 3.52
N ASP A 61 16.79 -17.36 4.75
CA ASP A 61 16.03 -16.99 5.96
C ASP A 61 15.87 -15.47 6.06
N THR A 62 16.95 -14.73 5.79
CA THR A 62 16.94 -13.25 5.72
C THR A 62 15.98 -12.76 4.64
N LEU A 63 16.06 -13.35 3.44
CA LEU A 63 15.18 -12.97 2.32
C LEU A 63 13.71 -13.22 2.65
N CYS A 64 13.41 -14.35 3.29
CA CYS A 64 12.07 -14.71 3.70
C CYS A 64 11.52 -13.84 4.82
N GLN A 65 12.37 -13.39 5.73
CA GLN A 65 11.99 -12.41 6.74
C GLN A 65 11.57 -11.09 6.07
N HIS A 66 12.38 -10.55 5.15
CA HIS A 66 12.06 -9.30 4.45
C HIS A 66 10.79 -9.40 3.61
N ILE A 67 10.60 -10.49 2.83
CA ILE A 67 9.37 -10.70 2.06
C ILE A 67 8.15 -10.83 2.99
N SER A 68 8.28 -11.52 4.12
CA SER A 68 7.18 -11.65 5.09
C SER A 68 6.77 -10.30 5.68
N LEU A 69 7.74 -9.46 6.04
CA LEU A 69 7.46 -8.11 6.55
C LEU A 69 6.79 -7.24 5.47
N ALA A 70 7.31 -7.27 4.23
CA ALA A 70 6.69 -6.56 3.11
C ALA A 70 5.23 -6.97 2.90
N LYS A 71 4.90 -8.27 2.97
CA LYS A 71 3.52 -8.76 2.89
C LYS A 71 2.63 -8.20 4.00
N MET A 72 3.11 -8.21 5.24
CA MET A 72 2.35 -7.70 6.39
C MET A 72 2.01 -6.21 6.22
N ASP A 73 2.99 -5.42 5.79
CA ASP A 73 2.81 -3.98 5.61
C ASP A 73 1.97 -3.64 4.37
N TYR A 74 2.08 -4.40 3.27
CA TYR A 74 1.14 -4.29 2.14
C TYR A 74 -0.30 -4.58 2.58
N GLN A 75 -0.51 -5.62 3.39
CA GLN A 75 -1.84 -5.94 3.92
C GLN A 75 -2.35 -4.82 4.84
N SER A 76 -1.51 -4.27 5.71
CA SER A 76 -1.87 -3.14 6.58
C SER A 76 -2.27 -1.89 5.77
N SER A 77 -1.53 -1.62 4.68
CA SER A 77 -1.84 -0.54 3.74
C SER A 77 -3.19 -0.76 3.05
N ILE A 78 -3.47 -1.97 2.56
CA ILE A 78 -4.76 -2.33 1.93
C ILE A 78 -5.93 -2.08 2.89
N ASP A 79 -5.81 -2.55 4.13
CA ASP A 79 -6.88 -2.41 5.11
C ASP A 79 -7.13 -0.96 5.48
N SER A 80 -6.07 -0.15 5.54
CA SER A 80 -6.17 1.27 5.82
C SER A 80 -6.79 2.06 4.66
N PHE A 81 -6.48 1.71 3.40
CA PHE A 81 -7.20 2.25 2.25
C PHE A 81 -8.68 1.85 2.24
N LYS A 82 -9.07 0.66 2.74
CA LYS A 82 -10.49 0.29 2.90
C LYS A 82 -11.18 1.19 3.94
N VAL A 83 -10.53 1.45 5.07
CA VAL A 83 -11.06 2.36 6.10
C VAL A 83 -11.20 3.78 5.54
N GLY A 84 -10.16 4.28 4.87
CA GLY A 84 -10.18 5.59 4.21
C GLY A 84 -11.29 5.71 3.17
N PHE A 85 -11.49 4.68 2.35
CA PHE A 85 -12.61 4.63 1.39
C PHE A 85 -13.97 4.80 2.09
N VAL A 86 -14.22 4.05 3.17
CA VAL A 86 -15.49 4.11 3.90
C VAL A 86 -15.69 5.48 4.56
N ALA A 87 -14.63 6.06 5.13
CA ALA A 87 -14.68 7.38 5.75
C ALA A 87 -14.98 8.48 4.71
N PHE A 88 -14.28 8.49 3.58
CA PHE A 88 -14.58 9.43 2.50
C PHE A 88 -15.97 9.21 1.89
N ASP A 89 -16.46 7.97 1.80
CA ASP A 89 -17.83 7.69 1.35
C ASP A 89 -18.88 8.32 2.27
N ARG A 90 -18.68 8.23 3.60
CA ARG A 90 -19.52 8.93 4.58
C ARG A 90 -19.41 10.45 4.44
N ALA A 91 -18.20 10.98 4.19
CA ALA A 91 -18.01 12.40 3.93
C ALA A 91 -18.75 12.85 2.65
N VAL A 92 -18.78 12.04 1.59
CA VAL A 92 -19.57 12.32 0.37
C VAL A 92 -21.06 12.49 0.68
N SER A 93 -21.61 11.71 1.62
CA SER A 93 -23.01 11.84 2.04
C SER A 93 -23.27 13.03 2.97
N ALA A 94 -22.27 13.47 3.73
CA ALA A 94 -22.42 14.51 4.76
C ALA A 94 -22.00 15.92 4.30
N CYS A 95 -21.17 16.01 3.26
CA CYS A 95 -20.65 17.26 2.70
C CYS A 95 -21.49 17.74 1.51
N GLU A 96 -21.39 19.04 1.20
CA GLU A 96 -22.00 19.66 0.02
C GLU A 96 -20.94 20.40 -0.82
N GLY A 97 -21.31 20.78 -2.05
CA GLY A 97 -20.49 21.58 -2.94
C GLY A 97 -19.08 21.01 -3.16
N GLN A 98 -18.07 21.85 -3.00
CA GLN A 98 -16.66 21.50 -3.23
C GLN A 98 -16.15 20.42 -2.26
N ASN A 99 -16.62 20.42 -1.00
CA ASN A 99 -16.20 19.43 0.00
C ASN A 99 -16.69 18.02 -0.36
N ARG A 100 -17.92 17.91 -0.91
CA ARG A 100 -18.43 16.64 -1.45
C ARG A 100 -17.59 16.16 -2.62
N GLN A 101 -17.24 17.04 -3.55
CA GLN A 101 -16.40 16.69 -4.69
C GLN A 101 -15.00 16.23 -4.26
N SER A 102 -14.38 16.93 -3.30
CA SER A 102 -13.09 16.52 -2.72
C SER A 102 -13.18 15.14 -2.06
N SER A 103 -14.24 14.88 -1.30
CA SER A 103 -14.48 13.57 -0.68
C SER A 103 -14.65 12.47 -1.74
N MET A 104 -15.36 12.74 -2.84
CA MET A 104 -15.51 11.79 -3.95
C MET A 104 -14.16 11.46 -4.59
N ASN A 105 -13.33 12.47 -4.81
CA ASN A 105 -12.00 12.32 -5.39
C ASN A 105 -11.10 11.46 -4.47
N ASN A 106 -11.04 11.79 -3.18
CA ASN A 106 -10.22 11.05 -2.21
C ASN A 106 -10.71 9.61 -2.00
N ARG A 107 -12.02 9.38 -2.01
CA ARG A 107 -12.60 8.02 -2.03
C ARG A 107 -12.08 7.21 -3.23
N GLN A 108 -12.08 7.81 -4.42
CA GLN A 108 -11.57 7.15 -5.63
C GLN A 108 -10.07 6.89 -5.55
N VAL A 109 -9.29 7.82 -4.99
CA VAL A 109 -7.86 7.62 -4.77
C VAL A 109 -7.60 6.44 -3.84
N CYS A 110 -8.30 6.34 -2.71
CA CYS A 110 -8.16 5.19 -1.81
C CYS A 110 -8.44 3.87 -2.54
N GLN A 111 -9.49 3.82 -3.35
CA GLN A 111 -9.83 2.62 -4.13
C GLN A 111 -8.75 2.28 -5.17
N ASN A 112 -8.20 3.27 -5.86
CA ASN A 112 -7.18 3.07 -6.88
C ASN A 112 -5.86 2.62 -6.26
N ASN A 113 -5.42 3.28 -5.20
CA ASN A 113 -4.18 2.93 -4.51
C ASN A 113 -4.29 1.54 -3.88
N LYS A 114 -5.43 1.20 -3.26
CA LYS A 114 -5.70 -0.15 -2.77
C LYS A 114 -5.43 -1.22 -3.84
N LYS A 115 -5.93 -1.04 -5.08
CA LYS A 115 -5.70 -2.00 -6.18
C LYS A 115 -4.22 -2.13 -6.54
N VAL A 116 -3.48 -1.02 -6.51
CA VAL A 116 -2.03 -1.03 -6.73
C VAL A 116 -1.35 -1.85 -5.64
N VAL A 117 -1.71 -1.64 -4.38
CA VAL A 117 -1.13 -2.40 -3.26
C VAL A 117 -1.53 -3.88 -3.29
N GLU A 118 -2.78 -4.21 -3.65
CA GLU A 118 -3.23 -5.60 -3.84
C GLU A 118 -2.35 -6.36 -4.84
N SER A 119 -2.02 -5.75 -5.98
CA SER A 119 -1.10 -6.35 -6.95
C SER A 119 0.31 -6.54 -6.39
N ARG A 120 0.79 -5.61 -5.55
CA ARG A 120 2.11 -5.75 -4.89
C ARG A 120 2.12 -6.85 -3.83
N LEU A 121 1.03 -7.00 -3.09
CA LEU A 121 0.85 -8.10 -2.13
C LEU A 121 0.85 -9.45 -2.85
N GLU A 122 0.11 -9.60 -3.95
CA GLU A 122 0.06 -10.84 -4.74
C GLU A 122 1.46 -11.26 -5.24
N ASN A 123 2.24 -10.29 -5.73
CA ASN A 123 3.63 -10.52 -6.13
C ASN A 123 4.48 -10.98 -4.94
N ALA A 124 4.31 -10.36 -3.78
CA ALA A 124 5.05 -10.73 -2.57
C ALA A 124 4.66 -12.11 -2.03
N GLU A 125 3.38 -12.47 -2.12
CA GLU A 125 2.89 -13.80 -1.78
C GLU A 125 3.46 -14.87 -2.70
N THR A 126 3.44 -14.63 -4.02
CA THR A 126 3.99 -15.55 -5.01
C THR A 126 5.48 -15.80 -4.77
N ASN A 127 6.26 -14.73 -4.55
CA ASN A 127 7.68 -14.84 -4.25
C ASN A 127 7.94 -15.54 -2.91
N TYR A 128 7.13 -15.27 -1.89
CA TYR A 128 7.23 -15.96 -0.61
C TYR A 128 6.99 -17.47 -0.76
N GLU A 129 5.98 -17.89 -1.52
CA GLU A 129 5.73 -19.31 -1.76
C GLU A 129 6.91 -19.98 -2.50
N ARG A 130 7.45 -19.34 -3.53
CA ARG A 130 8.57 -19.87 -4.33
C ARG A 130 9.87 -19.97 -3.53
N ILE A 131 10.21 -18.94 -2.76
CA ILE A 131 11.50 -18.83 -2.10
C ILE A 131 11.48 -19.47 -0.70
N CYS A 132 10.40 -19.24 0.05
CA CYS A 132 10.38 -19.51 1.49
C CYS A 132 9.74 -20.83 1.86
N ARG A 133 8.65 -21.21 1.19
CA ARG A 133 7.95 -22.46 1.49
C ARG A 133 8.46 -23.64 0.69
N ASN A 134 8.90 -23.42 -0.54
CA ASN A 134 9.43 -24.48 -1.38
C ASN A 134 10.91 -24.77 -1.08
N LYS A 135 11.24 -26.04 -0.85
CA LYS A 135 12.63 -26.50 -0.64
C LYS A 135 13.39 -26.79 -1.94
N SER A 136 12.75 -26.58 -3.10
CA SER A 136 13.38 -26.77 -4.40
C SER A 136 14.37 -25.66 -4.70
N GLU A 137 15.63 -26.02 -5.00
CA GLU A 137 16.67 -25.06 -5.38
C GLU A 137 16.32 -24.32 -6.68
N ASN A 138 15.67 -25.01 -7.63
CA ASN A 138 15.25 -24.39 -8.89
C ASN A 138 14.19 -23.31 -8.68
N LEU A 139 13.19 -23.57 -7.82
CA LEU A 139 12.14 -22.59 -7.51
C LEU A 139 12.68 -21.41 -6.70
N PHE A 140 13.71 -21.66 -5.88
CA PHE A 140 14.42 -20.60 -5.18
C PHE A 140 15.11 -19.67 -6.17
N LEU A 141 15.91 -20.20 -7.11
CA LEU A 141 16.59 -19.41 -8.14
C LEU A 141 15.61 -18.65 -9.05
N GLU A 142 14.52 -19.29 -9.48
CA GLU A 142 13.45 -18.63 -10.26
C GLU A 142 12.81 -17.49 -9.48
N GLY A 143 12.54 -17.68 -8.19
CA GLY A 143 12.02 -16.63 -7.31
C GLY A 143 12.97 -15.45 -7.16
N LEU A 144 14.29 -15.69 -7.03
CA LEU A 144 15.26 -14.59 -6.97
C LEU A 144 15.25 -13.74 -8.26
N VAL A 145 15.19 -14.39 -9.42
CA VAL A 145 15.15 -13.69 -10.72
C VAL A 145 13.88 -12.83 -10.84
N GLU A 146 12.72 -13.37 -10.47
CA GLU A 146 11.45 -12.65 -10.53
C GLU A 146 11.44 -11.46 -9.55
N LEU A 147 11.94 -11.64 -8.34
CA LEU A 147 12.01 -10.59 -7.33
C LEU A 147 12.82 -9.37 -7.82
N ILE A 148 13.93 -9.61 -8.52
CA ILE A 148 14.77 -8.56 -9.15
C ILE A 148 14.01 -7.86 -10.29
N GLN A 149 13.26 -8.60 -11.12
CA GLN A 149 12.50 -8.04 -12.24
C GLN A 149 11.34 -7.13 -11.81
N LEU A 150 10.83 -7.30 -10.59
CA LEU A 150 9.68 -6.58 -10.05
C LEU A 150 10.01 -5.26 -9.32
N ARG A 151 11.28 -4.82 -9.37
CA ARG A 151 11.80 -3.54 -8.85
C ARG A 151 11.14 -2.28 -9.44
#